data_AF-A0A6N7Y1R9-F1
#
_entry.id   AF-A0A6N7Y1R9-F1
#
_cell.length_a   1.000
_cell.length_b   1.000
_cell.length_c   1.000
_cell.angle_alpha   90.00
_cell.angle_beta   90.00
_cell.angle_gamma   90.00
#
_symmetry.space_group_name_H-M   'P 1'
#
loop_
_entity.id
_entity.type
_entity.pdbx_description
1 polymer ?
#
loop_
_entity_poly.entity_id
_entity_poly.type
_entity_poly.pdbx_seq_one_letter_code
_entity_poly.pdbx_strand_id
1 'polypeptide(L)'
;MDKNILSYANKETNVMLLYNEFGEPILSISREFTKNSECLYISVVDGEETTPLYPPLWHNPKADKKNNETPKHTGGKKPYLMLMIDEIEELRSQGVKNVEELIGYVACLGKYIEWNTGKLIHKRSKKPIQYKDLLNIYSCSNKKLNKMINLMKEHDLLYYTDEGYFISSKYIKKGKSK
;
A
#
# COMPACT_ATOMS: atom_id res chain seq x y z
N MET A 1 18.59 6.32 -15.34
CA MET A 1 18.83 6.28 -13.89
C MET A 1 20.31 6.55 -13.67
N ASP A 2 20.65 7.50 -12.82
CA ASP A 2 22.05 7.89 -12.55
C ASP A 2 22.85 6.70 -11.97
N LYS A 3 24.10 6.51 -12.43
CA LYS A 3 24.99 5.42 -11.96
C LYS A 3 25.23 5.50 -10.45
N ASN A 4 25.29 6.71 -9.89
CA ASN A 4 25.48 6.92 -8.45
C ASN A 4 24.26 6.43 -7.65
N ILE A 5 23.05 6.72 -8.13
CA ILE A 5 21.81 6.24 -7.51
C ILE A 5 21.74 4.72 -7.58
N LEU A 6 22.10 4.12 -8.72
CA LEU A 6 22.06 2.68 -8.89
C LEU A 6 23.07 1.95 -7.99
N SER A 7 24.30 2.48 -7.89
CA SER A 7 25.34 1.93 -7.00
C SER A 7 24.95 2.01 -5.53
N TYR A 8 24.33 3.12 -5.11
CA TYR A 8 23.77 3.26 -3.77
C TYR A 8 22.58 2.32 -3.55
N ALA A 9 21.65 2.20 -4.51
CA ALA A 9 20.52 1.27 -4.40
C ALA A 9 20.96 -0.19 -4.28
N ASN A 10 22.01 -0.57 -5.02
CA ASN A 10 22.60 -1.92 -5.01
C ASN A 10 23.50 -2.21 -3.80
N LYS A 11 23.70 -1.23 -2.90
CA LYS A 11 24.57 -1.35 -1.72
C LYS A 11 26.06 -1.55 -2.05
N GLU A 12 26.48 -1.11 -3.22
CA GLU A 12 27.89 -1.04 -3.60
C GLU A 12 28.59 0.14 -2.94
N THR A 13 27.84 1.22 -2.67
CA THR A 13 28.29 2.40 -1.92
C THR A 13 27.36 2.69 -0.75
N ASN A 14 27.93 3.28 0.31
CA ASN A 14 27.18 3.66 1.53
C ASN A 14 26.80 5.14 1.56
N VAL A 15 27.22 5.92 0.57
CA VAL A 15 26.96 7.35 0.48
C VAL A 15 26.54 7.68 -0.94
N MET A 16 25.50 8.48 -1.07
CA MET A 16 25.03 9.04 -2.33
C MET A 16 24.96 10.55 -2.18
N LEU A 17 25.63 11.26 -3.09
CA LEU A 17 25.52 12.70 -3.22
C LEU A 17 24.60 13.02 -4.40
N LEU A 18 23.65 13.93 -4.17
CA LEU A 18 22.85 14.52 -5.23
C LEU A 18 23.38 15.92 -5.51
N TYR A 19 23.50 16.24 -6.79
CA TYR A 19 24.07 17.50 -7.24
C TYR A 19 22.99 18.38 -7.88
N ASN A 20 23.16 19.70 -7.79
CA ASN A 20 22.36 20.65 -8.54
C ASN A 20 22.80 20.69 -10.02
N GLU A 21 22.14 21.54 -10.81
CA GLU A 21 22.47 21.76 -12.24
C GLU A 21 23.87 22.36 -12.47
N PHE A 22 24.49 22.93 -11.44
CA PHE A 22 25.84 23.48 -11.46
C PHE A 22 26.92 22.49 -11.02
N GLY A 23 26.54 21.25 -10.67
CA GLY A 23 27.46 20.21 -10.23
C GLY A 23 27.90 20.31 -8.78
N GLU A 24 27.19 21.11 -7.96
CA GLU A 24 27.46 21.26 -6.53
C GLU A 24 26.57 20.29 -5.74
N PRO A 25 27.11 19.59 -4.71
CA PRO A 25 26.32 18.68 -3.90
C PRO A 25 25.31 19.46 -3.05
N ILE A 26 24.05 19.05 -3.08
CA ILE A 26 22.95 19.66 -2.32
C ILE A 26 22.36 18.73 -1.26
N LEU A 27 22.51 17.42 -1.46
CA LEU A 27 21.98 16.40 -0.55
C LEU A 27 22.96 15.24 -0.44
N SER A 28 23.14 14.77 0.79
CA SER A 28 23.85 13.54 1.10
C SER A 28 22.90 12.54 1.74
N ILE A 29 22.82 11.34 1.17
CA ILE A 29 22.18 10.20 1.80
C ILE A 29 23.28 9.20 2.13
N SER A 30 23.46 8.91 3.42
CA SER A 30 24.40 7.89 3.87
C SER A 30 23.70 6.79 4.65
N ARG A 31 24.34 5.62 4.71
CA ARG A 31 23.89 4.48 5.49
C ARG A 31 25.00 3.90 6.34
N GLU A 32 24.65 3.52 7.56
CA GLU A 32 25.51 2.76 8.44
C GLU A 32 24.87 1.43 8.80
N PHE A 33 25.69 0.39 8.90
CA PHE A 33 25.24 -0.93 9.26
C PHE A 33 25.66 -1.27 10.68
N THR A 34 24.70 -1.72 11.46
CA THR A 34 24.93 -2.49 12.68
C THR A 34 24.70 -3.97 12.39
N LYS A 35 24.92 -4.84 13.39
CA LYS A 35 24.73 -6.31 13.27
C LYS A 35 23.36 -6.70 12.69
N ASN A 36 22.32 -5.92 13.01
CA ASN A 36 20.92 -6.24 12.70
C ASN A 36 20.13 -5.11 12.04
N SER A 37 20.66 -3.88 12.01
CA SER A 37 19.91 -2.72 11.52
C SER A 37 20.78 -1.85 10.63
N GLU A 38 20.15 -1.21 9.66
CA GLU A 38 20.66 -0.16 8.80
C GLU A 38 20.15 1.19 9.34
N CYS A 39 21.03 2.15 9.52
CA CYS A 39 20.68 3.52 9.89
C CYS A 39 20.91 4.42 8.69
N LEU A 40 19.90 5.17 8.28
CA LEU A 40 19.98 6.12 7.16
C LEU A 40 20.09 7.55 7.70
N TYR A 41 21.04 8.30 7.14
CA TYR A 41 21.20 9.72 7.39
C TYR A 41 20.85 10.47 6.10
N ILE A 42 20.04 11.51 6.23
CA ILE A 42 19.69 12.41 5.12
C ILE A 42 20.08 13.81 5.56
N SER A 43 21.04 14.40 4.85
CA SER A 43 21.62 15.69 5.19
C SER A 43 21.62 16.63 3.99
N VAL A 44 21.37 17.92 4.23
CA VAL A 44 21.69 18.99 3.26
C VAL A 44 23.19 19.21 3.28
N VAL A 45 23.76 19.45 2.10
CA VAL A 45 25.16 19.81 1.92
C VAL A 45 25.22 21.29 1.55
N ASP A 46 26.01 22.07 2.29
CA ASP A 46 26.30 23.47 2.01
C ASP A 46 27.82 23.70 2.10
N GLY A 47 28.48 23.67 0.94
CA GLY A 47 29.94 23.65 0.86
C GLY A 47 30.55 22.41 1.53
N GLU A 48 31.38 22.63 2.56
CA GLU A 48 31.99 21.56 3.37
C GLU A 48 31.11 21.13 4.56
N GLU A 49 30.04 21.87 4.86
CA GLU A 49 29.16 21.58 5.98
C GLU A 49 28.04 20.60 5.58
N THR A 50 27.69 19.72 6.51
CA THR A 50 26.56 18.79 6.35
C THR A 50 25.59 18.92 7.52
N THR A 51 24.33 19.25 7.22
CA THR A 51 23.29 19.44 8.24
C THR A 51 22.22 18.35 8.10
N PRO A 52 21.96 17.54 9.13
CA PRO A 52 20.93 16.50 9.06
C PRO A 52 19.53 17.12 8.95
N LEU A 53 18.73 16.66 7.99
CA LEU A 53 17.33 17.09 7.83
C LEU A 53 16.41 16.48 8.87
N TYR A 54 16.72 15.26 9.30
CA TYR A 54 15.93 14.49 10.25
C TYR A 54 16.84 13.71 11.20
N PRO A 55 16.32 13.29 12.37
CA PRO A 55 16.98 12.28 13.17
C PRO A 55 17.28 11.01 12.35
N PRO A 56 18.35 10.27 12.68
CA PRO A 56 18.75 9.08 11.93
C PRO A 56 17.61 8.06 11.82
N LEU A 57 17.33 7.61 10.60
CA LEU A 57 16.23 6.68 10.30
C LEU A 57 16.72 5.25 10.47
N TRP A 58 16.22 4.57 11.49
CA TRP A 58 16.55 3.17 11.74
C TRP A 58 15.63 2.24 10.95
N HIS A 59 16.24 1.43 10.11
CA HIS A 59 15.61 0.37 9.33
C HIS A 59 16.25 -0.98 9.69
N ASN A 60 15.48 -2.06 9.77
CA ASN A 60 16.06 -3.40 9.95
C ASN A 60 15.90 -4.20 8.66
N PRO A 61 16.95 -4.31 7.81
CA PRO A 61 16.86 -5.02 6.54
C PRO A 61 16.70 -6.55 6.71
N LYS A 62 16.86 -7.07 7.93
CA LYS A 62 16.62 -8.47 8.29
C LYS A 62 15.25 -8.69 8.97
N ALA A 63 14.49 -7.64 9.30
CA ALA A 63 13.16 -7.78 9.91
C ALA A 63 12.21 -8.57 9.00
N ASP A 64 12.40 -8.45 7.68
CA ASP A 64 11.62 -9.18 6.68
C ASP A 64 12.07 -10.64 6.47
N LYS A 65 13.13 -11.10 7.17
CA LYS A 65 13.66 -12.47 7.08
C LYS A 65 13.39 -13.34 8.31
N LYS A 66 12.48 -12.95 9.21
CA LYS A 66 11.88 -13.91 10.16
C LYS A 66 10.74 -14.69 9.47
N ASN A 67 11.12 -15.56 8.54
CA ASN A 67 10.28 -16.66 8.09
C ASN A 67 11.05 -17.94 8.33
N ASN A 68 10.78 -18.59 9.46
CA ASN A 68 10.94 -20.04 9.73
C ASN A 68 10.48 -20.41 11.15
N GLU A 69 9.47 -19.74 11.69
CA GLU A 69 8.57 -20.45 12.59
C GLU A 69 7.55 -21.11 11.67
N THR A 70 7.50 -22.44 11.71
CA THR A 70 6.42 -23.29 11.20
C THR A 70 5.12 -22.49 11.16
N PRO A 71 4.40 -22.41 10.03
CA PRO A 71 3.21 -21.57 9.96
C PRO A 71 2.30 -21.98 11.10
N LYS A 72 2.24 -21.13 12.15
CA LYS A 72 1.32 -21.34 13.26
C LYS A 72 -0.01 -21.43 12.56
N HIS A 73 -0.61 -22.62 12.57
CA HIS A 73 -1.93 -22.82 12.05
C HIS A 73 -2.82 -21.90 12.86
N THR A 74 -3.01 -20.67 12.37
CA THR A 74 -4.02 -19.77 12.87
C THR A 74 -5.30 -20.46 12.45
N GLY A 75 -5.83 -21.31 13.34
CA GLY A 75 -7.22 -21.73 13.30
C GLY A 75 -8.02 -20.49 12.93
N GLY A 76 -8.64 -20.55 11.75
CA GLY A 76 -8.97 -19.39 10.94
C GLY A 76 -9.89 -18.43 11.67
N LYS A 77 -9.30 -17.40 12.30
CA LYS A 77 -10.07 -16.28 12.83
C LYS A 77 -10.84 -15.69 11.66
N LYS A 78 -12.15 -15.49 11.84
CA LYS A 78 -13.03 -14.95 10.80
C LYS A 78 -12.48 -13.59 10.37
N PRO A 79 -12.32 -13.34 9.06
CA PRO A 79 -11.93 -12.02 8.58
C PRO A 79 -13.02 -11.02 8.93
N TYR A 80 -12.62 -9.81 9.31
CA TYR A 80 -13.50 -8.68 9.53
C TYR A 80 -12.82 -7.42 9.01
N LEU A 81 -13.62 -6.39 8.77
CA LEU A 81 -13.19 -5.08 8.29
C LEU A 81 -13.88 -4.01 9.13
N MET A 82 -13.26 -2.84 9.21
CA MET A 82 -13.85 -1.66 9.84
C MET A 82 -14.33 -0.71 8.76
N LEU A 83 -15.56 -0.21 8.91
CA LEU A 83 -16.14 0.81 8.06
C LEU A 83 -15.94 2.18 8.70
N MET A 84 -15.57 3.17 7.90
CA MET A 84 -15.42 4.56 8.34
C MET A 84 -16.78 5.26 8.17
N ILE A 85 -17.53 5.42 9.26
CA ILE A 85 -18.92 5.91 9.23
C ILE A 85 -19.00 7.33 8.65
N ASP A 86 -18.12 8.23 9.08
CA ASP A 86 -18.13 9.64 8.63
C ASP A 86 -17.98 9.76 7.10
N GLU A 87 -17.11 8.92 6.52
CA GLU A 87 -16.88 8.88 5.07
C GLU A 87 -18.09 8.32 4.31
N ILE A 88 -18.85 7.41 4.94
CA ILE A 88 -20.10 6.87 4.38
C ILE A 88 -21.21 7.93 4.43
N GLU A 89 -21.28 8.73 5.50
CA GLU A 89 -22.21 9.86 5.59
C GLU A 89 -21.86 10.98 4.60
N GLU A 90 -20.57 11.20 4.33
CA GLU A 90 -20.12 12.12 3.28
C GLU A 90 -20.65 11.69 1.90
N LEU A 91 -20.55 10.40 1.56
CA LEU A 91 -21.11 9.86 0.31
C LEU A 91 -22.63 10.09 0.20
N ARG A 92 -23.37 9.92 1.30
CA ARG A 92 -24.82 10.21 1.31
C ARG A 92 -25.09 11.69 1.09
N SER A 93 -24.31 12.56 1.73
CA SER A 93 -24.44 14.01 1.64
C SER A 93 -24.15 14.53 0.22
N GLN A 94 -23.30 13.82 -0.53
CA GLN A 94 -23.04 14.06 -1.95
C GLN A 94 -24.20 13.63 -2.88
N GLY A 95 -25.27 13.05 -2.33
CA GLY A 95 -26.45 12.62 -3.10
C GLY A 95 -26.30 11.28 -3.80
N VAL A 96 -25.28 10.48 -3.45
CA VAL A 96 -25.07 9.15 -4.01
C VAL A 96 -26.25 8.26 -3.64
N LYS A 97 -26.86 7.61 -4.65
CA LYS A 97 -27.97 6.68 -4.42
C LYS A 97 -27.43 5.29 -4.08
N ASN A 98 -28.16 4.57 -3.21
CA ASN A 98 -27.86 3.19 -2.82
C ASN A 98 -26.48 3.01 -2.15
N VAL A 99 -26.08 3.96 -1.30
CA VAL A 99 -24.79 3.90 -0.57
C VAL A 99 -24.65 2.59 0.21
N GLU A 100 -25.72 2.13 0.85
CA GLU A 100 -25.74 0.88 1.61
C GLU A 100 -25.42 -0.35 0.74
N GLU A 101 -25.94 -0.36 -0.50
CA GLU A 101 -25.65 -1.44 -1.45
C GLU A 101 -24.17 -1.40 -1.87
N LEU A 102 -23.63 -0.22 -2.18
CA LEU A 102 -22.22 -0.03 -2.53
C LEU A 102 -21.28 -0.45 -1.41
N ILE A 103 -21.55 -0.04 -0.18
CA ILE A 103 -20.77 -0.43 0.99
C ILE A 103 -20.90 -1.94 1.27
N GLY A 104 -22.08 -2.53 1.07
CA GLY A 104 -22.27 -3.97 1.14
C GLY A 104 -21.39 -4.72 0.13
N TYR A 105 -21.26 -4.19 -1.09
CA TYR A 105 -20.35 -4.75 -2.10
C TYR A 105 -18.88 -4.65 -1.68
N VAL A 106 -18.43 -3.50 -1.17
CA VAL A 106 -17.08 -3.35 -0.60
C VAL A 106 -16.85 -4.36 0.52
N ALA A 107 -17.82 -4.54 1.42
CA ALA A 107 -17.70 -5.46 2.54
C ALA A 107 -17.50 -6.92 2.09
N CYS A 108 -18.23 -7.35 1.05
CA CYS A 108 -18.07 -8.68 0.43
C CYS A 108 -16.65 -8.91 -0.13
N LEU A 109 -15.97 -7.85 -0.55
CA LEU A 109 -14.59 -7.92 -1.02
C LEU A 109 -13.56 -8.01 0.11
N GLY A 110 -13.93 -7.75 1.36
CA GLY A 110 -13.01 -7.67 2.51
C GLY A 110 -12.08 -8.87 2.67
N LYS A 111 -12.51 -10.08 2.26
CA LYS A 111 -11.67 -11.29 2.29
C LYS A 111 -10.64 -11.38 1.15
N TYR A 112 -10.71 -10.53 0.14
CA TYR A 112 -9.79 -10.49 -0.99
C TYR A 112 -8.82 -9.31 -0.92
N ILE A 113 -8.97 -8.42 0.06
CA ILE A 113 -8.15 -7.22 0.18
C ILE A 113 -6.77 -7.57 0.72
N GLU A 114 -5.75 -7.19 -0.03
CA GLU A 114 -4.38 -7.05 0.46
C GLU A 114 -4.24 -5.70 1.17
N TRP A 115 -4.31 -5.71 2.49
CA TRP A 115 -4.43 -4.49 3.30
C TRP A 115 -3.28 -3.48 3.21
N ASN A 116 -2.10 -3.90 2.74
CA ASN A 116 -0.97 -2.98 2.56
C ASN A 116 -1.12 -2.12 1.30
N THR A 117 -1.78 -2.66 0.27
CA THR A 117 -1.86 -2.05 -1.07
C THR A 117 -3.29 -1.66 -1.46
N GLY A 118 -4.31 -2.23 -0.78
CA GLY A 118 -5.70 -2.17 -1.20
C GLY A 118 -6.04 -3.10 -2.36
N LYS A 119 -5.06 -3.85 -2.90
CA LYS A 119 -5.22 -4.72 -4.07
C LYS A 119 -6.14 -5.89 -3.78
N LEU A 120 -7.02 -6.22 -4.70
CA LEU A 120 -7.88 -7.38 -4.62
C LEU A 120 -7.15 -8.60 -5.17
N ILE A 121 -6.91 -9.59 -4.31
CA ILE A 121 -6.19 -10.82 -4.62
C ILE A 121 -6.88 -12.06 -4.06
N HIS A 122 -6.67 -13.19 -4.72
CA HIS A 122 -6.98 -14.50 -4.15
C HIS A 122 -5.99 -14.82 -3.02
N LYS A 123 -6.46 -14.99 -1.78
CA LYS A 123 -5.57 -15.18 -0.60
C LYS A 123 -4.50 -16.26 -0.77
N ARG A 124 -4.87 -17.40 -1.40
CA ARG A 124 -4.02 -18.58 -1.56
C ARG A 124 -3.07 -18.48 -2.75
N SER A 125 -3.59 -18.13 -3.93
CA SER A 125 -2.80 -18.09 -5.16
C SER A 125 -2.07 -16.77 -5.38
N LYS A 126 -2.41 -15.72 -4.60
CA LYS A 126 -1.91 -14.35 -4.75
C LYS A 126 -2.18 -13.70 -6.11
N LYS A 127 -2.99 -14.35 -6.96
CA LYS A 127 -3.38 -13.82 -8.25
C LYS A 127 -4.35 -12.64 -8.06
N PRO A 128 -4.21 -11.55 -8.85
CA PRO A 128 -5.17 -10.46 -8.82
C PRO A 128 -6.57 -10.94 -9.19
N ILE A 129 -7.58 -10.40 -8.49
CA ILE A 129 -8.99 -10.60 -8.79
C ILE A 129 -9.30 -9.99 -10.16
N GLN A 130 -9.98 -10.75 -11.00
CA GLN A 130 -10.38 -10.34 -12.34
C GLN A 130 -11.89 -10.08 -12.41
N TYR A 131 -12.37 -9.46 -13.49
CA TYR A 131 -13.80 -9.19 -13.70
C TYR A 131 -14.67 -10.46 -13.56
N LYS A 132 -14.21 -11.58 -14.13
CA LYS A 132 -14.88 -12.89 -13.99
C LYS A 132 -14.98 -13.36 -12.54
N ASP A 133 -14.00 -13.02 -11.70
CA ASP A 133 -14.02 -13.37 -10.29
C ASP A 133 -15.05 -12.49 -9.55
N LEU A 134 -15.15 -11.20 -9.90
CA LEU A 134 -16.17 -10.31 -9.34
C LEU A 134 -17.59 -10.77 -9.66
N LEU A 135 -17.85 -11.25 -10.88
CA LEU A 135 -19.13 -11.88 -11.24
C LEU A 135 -19.46 -13.05 -10.31
N ASN A 136 -18.48 -13.93 -10.08
CA ASN A 136 -18.65 -15.09 -9.21
C ASN A 136 -18.84 -14.68 -7.75
N ILE A 137 -18.06 -13.70 -7.27
CA ILE A 137 -18.12 -13.21 -5.89
C ILE A 137 -19.48 -12.62 -5.57
N TYR A 138 -20.02 -11.80 -6.47
CA TYR A 138 -21.29 -11.11 -6.25
C TYR A 138 -22.51 -11.87 -6.76
N SER A 139 -22.30 -12.95 -7.54
CA SER A 139 -23.37 -13.79 -8.10
C SER A 139 -24.46 -12.96 -8.81
N CYS A 140 -24.04 -12.02 -9.65
CA CYS A 140 -24.95 -11.11 -10.35
C CYS A 140 -24.70 -11.08 -11.86
N SER A 141 -25.65 -10.49 -12.60
CA SER A 141 -25.54 -10.36 -14.05
C SER A 141 -24.45 -9.36 -14.45
N ASN A 142 -23.87 -9.55 -15.64
CA ASN A 142 -22.89 -8.60 -16.22
C ASN A 142 -23.38 -7.15 -16.20
N LYS A 143 -24.65 -6.92 -16.56
CA LYS A 143 -25.24 -5.59 -16.57
C LYS A 143 -25.26 -4.97 -15.17
N LYS A 144 -25.65 -5.75 -14.15
CA LYS A 144 -25.66 -5.28 -12.76
C LYS A 144 -24.23 -5.00 -12.28
N LEU A 145 -23.30 -5.91 -12.55
CA LEU A 145 -21.90 -5.77 -12.15
C LEU A 145 -21.26 -4.52 -12.77
N ASN A 146 -21.42 -4.30 -14.07
CA ASN A 146 -20.88 -3.12 -14.76
C ASN A 146 -21.43 -1.82 -14.19
N LYS A 147 -22.74 -1.75 -13.97
CA LYS A 147 -23.37 -0.58 -13.34
C LYS A 147 -22.76 -0.30 -11.96
N MET A 148 -22.61 -1.34 -11.15
CA MET A 148 -22.05 -1.24 -9.80
C MET A 148 -20.56 -0.86 -9.80
N ILE A 149 -19.73 -1.51 -10.64
CA ILE A 149 -18.30 -1.17 -10.78
C ILE A 149 -18.14 0.29 -11.21
N ASN A 150 -18.96 0.76 -12.15
CA ASN A 150 -18.91 2.16 -12.60
C ASN A 150 -19.25 3.12 -11.45
N LEU A 151 -20.31 2.85 -10.69
CA LEU A 151 -20.65 3.66 -9.50
C LEU A 151 -19.55 3.62 -8.44
N MET A 152 -18.95 2.46 -8.19
CA MET A 152 -17.84 2.35 -7.24
C MET A 152 -16.59 3.10 -7.70
N LYS A 153 -16.33 3.17 -9.01
CA LYS A 153 -15.23 3.96 -9.58
C LYS A 153 -15.51 5.46 -9.52
N GLU A 154 -16.74 5.87 -9.86
CA GLU A 154 -17.17 7.27 -9.85
C GLU A 154 -17.07 7.91 -8.46
N HIS A 155 -17.25 7.10 -7.40
CA HIS A 155 -17.19 7.55 -6.01
C HIS A 155 -15.94 7.05 -5.26
N ASP A 156 -14.87 6.72 -5.99
CA ASP A 156 -13.55 6.44 -5.41
C ASP A 156 -13.55 5.28 -4.38
N LEU A 157 -14.48 4.32 -4.52
CA LEU A 157 -14.56 3.11 -3.69
C LEU A 157 -13.69 1.99 -4.27
N LEU A 158 -13.59 1.92 -5.61
CA LEU A 158 -12.87 0.89 -6.35
C LEU A 158 -12.07 1.53 -7.49
N TYR A 159 -10.82 1.12 -7.64
CA TYR A 159 -9.97 1.51 -8.76
C TYR A 159 -9.59 0.28 -9.60
N TYR A 160 -9.25 0.50 -10.85
CA TYR A 160 -8.70 -0.52 -11.74
C TYR A 160 -7.45 0.01 -12.42
N THR A 161 -6.38 -0.76 -12.37
CA THR A 161 -5.12 -0.51 -13.09
C THR A 161 -4.72 -1.77 -13.84
N ASP A 162 -3.61 -1.72 -14.58
CA ASP A 162 -3.04 -2.87 -15.28
C ASP A 162 -2.71 -4.04 -14.32
N GLU A 163 -2.52 -3.74 -13.04
CA GLU A 163 -2.25 -4.71 -11.99
C GLU A 163 -3.51 -5.38 -11.41
N GLY A 164 -4.70 -4.88 -11.72
CA GLY A 164 -5.98 -5.41 -11.24
C GLY A 164 -6.84 -4.38 -10.50
N TYR A 165 -7.77 -4.88 -9.69
CA TYR A 165 -8.69 -4.05 -8.92
C TYR A 165 -8.14 -3.70 -7.53
N PHE A 166 -8.44 -2.50 -7.06
CA PHE A 166 -8.02 -1.98 -5.76
C PHE A 166 -9.21 -1.36 -5.03
N ILE A 167 -9.28 -1.51 -3.72
CA ILE A 167 -10.28 -0.86 -2.87
C ILE A 167 -9.66 0.33 -2.17
N SER A 168 -10.43 1.42 -2.09
CA SER A 168 -10.04 2.62 -1.37
C SER A 168 -9.98 2.39 0.15
N SER A 169 -8.84 2.76 0.74
CA SER A 169 -8.65 2.75 2.19
C SER A 169 -9.34 3.92 2.90
N LYS A 170 -9.93 4.87 2.15
CA LYS A 170 -10.73 5.97 2.70
C LYS A 170 -11.91 5.43 3.52
N TYR A 171 -12.66 4.48 2.95
CA TYR A 171 -13.91 3.99 3.54
C TYR A 171 -13.73 2.77 4.45
N ILE A 172 -12.60 2.06 4.33
CA ILE A 172 -12.36 0.82 5.07
C ILE A 172 -10.97 0.74 5.69
N LYS A 173 -10.90 0.11 6.87
CA LYS A 173 -9.64 -0.20 7.53
C LYS A 173 -9.55 -1.68 7.89
N LYS A 174 -8.31 -2.18 7.93
CA LYS A 174 -8.02 -3.49 8.49
C LYS A 174 -8.39 -3.47 9.97
N GLY A 175 -9.29 -4.36 10.36
CA GLY A 175 -9.58 -4.56 11.76
C GLY A 175 -8.33 -5.00 12.54
N LYS A 176 -8.03 -4.32 13.65
CA LYS A 176 -6.98 -4.75 14.59
C LYS A 176 -7.57 -5.76 15.55
N SER A 177 -7.07 -7.00 15.48
CA SER A 177 -7.53 -8.04 16.40
C SER A 177 -6.92 -7.73 17.75
N LYS A 178 -7.77 -7.58 18.77
CA LYS A 178 -7.31 -7.67 20.16
C LYS A 178 -6.70 -9.06 20.40
#